data_AF-A0A2J6SRT5-F1
#
_entry.id   AF-A0A2J6SRT5-F1
#
_cell.length_a   1.000
_cell.length_b   1.000
_cell.length_c   1.000
_cell.angle_alpha   90.00
_cell.angle_beta   90.00
_cell.angle_gamma   90.00
#
_symmetry.space_group_name_H-M   'P 1'
#
loop_
_entity.id
_entity.type
_entity.pdbx_description
1 polymer ?
#
loop_
_entity_poly.entity_id
_entity_poly.type
_entity_poly.pdbx_seq_one_letter_code
_entity_poly.pdbx_strand_id
1 'polypeptide(L)'
;MDPSITPTLTTPPPFTPPPFTTPPTFITSPTFTTTPSITTTNLPISHNVLGITSSDSRFQLVNSLYGPGTVGCWLMIICSVIISWTLNPRQRKIDHITNDFIASLTFPCIASAHLAFLLHQLLVPLLEVLTSPDLEMLQQAAAIEAPLNICETFSMLALLLFAIAAWRLQVKRAVLILIVGVLSWNMVNSVFFESQAKNTERRPLSLDEGSISHEAVIAFGWIILCMMLLPIILLIALTGTCIILWLKPTAVISALSTPVAVLVAFLVTSGLLADEGPIFTSRPFFIPRTGVSMQALTK
;
A
#
# COMPACT_ATOMS: atom_id res chain seq x y z
N MET A 1 28.52 45.70 49.71
CA MET A 1 29.07 46.32 48.49
C MET A 1 30.45 45.72 48.30
N ASP A 2 30.53 44.64 47.53
CA ASP A 2 31.79 44.01 47.11
C ASP A 2 31.92 44.23 45.59
N PRO A 3 33.03 44.77 45.09
CA PRO A 3 33.20 45.04 43.67
C PRO A 3 33.83 43.85 42.92
N SER A 4 33.39 43.70 41.67
CA SER A 4 34.10 43.09 40.54
C SER A 4 34.50 41.62 40.63
N ILE A 5 33.65 40.75 40.08
CA ILE A 5 34.10 39.51 39.43
C ILE A 5 33.73 39.63 37.95
N THR A 6 34.73 39.95 37.13
CA THR A 6 34.65 39.98 35.67
C THR A 6 34.78 38.55 35.16
N PRO A 7 33.78 37.96 34.48
CA PRO A 7 33.92 36.62 33.90
C PRO A 7 34.82 36.70 32.66
N THR A 8 35.98 36.05 32.74
CA THR A 8 36.93 35.90 31.64
C THR A 8 36.36 34.93 30.61
N LEU A 9 36.03 35.44 29.42
CA LEU A 9 35.54 34.66 28.28
C LEU A 9 36.67 33.75 27.76
N THR A 10 36.66 32.48 28.17
CA THR A 10 37.58 31.46 27.66
C THR A 10 37.05 30.97 26.32
N THR A 11 37.78 31.23 25.25
CA THR A 11 37.49 30.70 23.92
C THR A 11 37.61 29.18 23.92
N PRO A 12 36.64 28.42 23.36
CA PRO A 12 36.76 26.98 23.25
C PRO A 12 37.88 26.62 22.25
N PRO A 13 38.64 25.53 22.50
CA PRO A 13 39.68 25.08 21.60
C PRO A 13 39.10 24.62 20.25
N PRO A 14 39.89 24.72 19.17
CA PRO A 14 39.46 24.33 17.83
C PRO A 14 39.14 22.84 17.76
N PHE A 15 37.94 22.54 17.24
CA PHE A 15 37.45 21.19 17.01
C PHE A 15 38.32 20.50 15.95
N THR A 16 39.09 19.50 16.38
CA THR A 16 39.80 18.59 15.46
C THR A 16 38.83 17.45 15.11
N PRO A 17 38.45 17.27 13.82
CA PRO A 17 37.60 16.16 13.44
C PRO A 17 38.37 14.83 13.61
N PRO A 18 37.73 13.78 14.12
CA PRO A 18 38.35 12.45 14.20
C PRO A 18 38.64 11.91 12.78
N PRO A 19 39.72 11.15 12.60
CA PRO A 19 40.07 10.56 11.32
C PRO A 19 38.95 9.62 10.85
N PHE A 20 38.59 9.77 9.58
CA PHE A 20 37.65 8.92 8.84
C PHE A 20 37.99 7.44 9.07
N THR A 21 37.16 6.77 9.85
CA THR A 21 37.13 5.31 9.89
C THR A 21 36.51 4.82 8.60
N THR A 22 37.20 3.87 7.98
CA THR A 22 36.93 3.27 6.69
C THR A 22 35.50 2.73 6.56
N PRO A 23 34.93 2.71 5.34
CA PRO A 23 33.60 2.17 5.09
C PRO A 23 33.54 0.67 5.40
N PRO A 24 32.44 0.15 5.97
CA PRO A 24 32.28 -1.28 6.15
C PRO A 24 32.25 -1.96 4.78
N THR A 25 33.17 -2.90 4.63
CA THR A 25 33.30 -3.81 3.49
C THR A 25 31.98 -4.58 3.33
N PHE A 26 31.38 -4.46 2.16
CA PHE A 26 30.29 -5.32 1.71
C PHE A 26 30.74 -6.78 1.85
N ILE A 27 30.09 -7.54 2.74
CA ILE A 27 30.17 -9.00 2.72
C ILE A 27 29.30 -9.44 1.55
N THR A 28 29.93 -9.64 0.39
CA THR A 28 29.38 -10.46 -0.68
C THR A 28 29.57 -11.93 -0.33
N SER A 29 28.57 -12.73 -0.73
CA SER A 29 28.62 -14.17 -1.02
C SER A 29 28.12 -15.11 0.11
N PRO A 30 27.44 -16.24 -0.23
CA PRO A 30 27.78 -17.10 -1.37
C PRO A 30 26.69 -17.30 -2.42
N THR A 31 27.13 -17.13 -3.67
CA THR A 31 26.68 -17.85 -4.85
C THR A 31 26.66 -19.35 -4.54
N PHE A 32 25.47 -19.95 -4.54
CA PHE A 32 25.33 -21.40 -4.45
C PHE A 32 25.51 -21.98 -5.86
N THR A 33 26.74 -22.38 -6.17
CA THR A 33 27.03 -23.21 -7.35
C THR A 33 26.91 -24.67 -6.93
N THR A 34 25.76 -25.30 -7.18
CA THR A 34 25.62 -26.76 -7.06
C THR A 34 25.54 -27.38 -8.45
N THR A 35 26.67 -27.94 -8.86
CA THR A 35 26.79 -28.99 -9.87
C THR A 35 26.03 -30.24 -9.39
N PRO A 36 25.17 -30.88 -10.19
CA PRO A 36 24.56 -32.14 -9.78
C PRO A 36 25.52 -33.30 -10.09
N SER A 37 26.14 -33.85 -9.05
CA SER A 37 26.78 -35.16 -9.11
C SER A 37 25.70 -36.23 -8.92
N ILE A 38 25.41 -36.94 -10.01
CA ILE A 38 24.55 -38.13 -10.00
C ILE A 38 25.24 -39.21 -9.16
N THR A 39 24.62 -39.60 -8.05
CA THR A 39 24.92 -40.88 -7.39
C THR A 39 23.58 -41.54 -7.08
N THR A 40 23.22 -42.48 -7.94
CA THR A 40 22.12 -43.41 -7.80
C THR A 40 22.39 -44.33 -6.61
N THR A 41 21.73 -44.06 -5.48
CA THR A 41 21.49 -45.08 -4.45
C THR A 41 19.99 -45.17 -4.22
N ASN A 42 19.44 -46.29 -4.70
CA ASN A 42 18.05 -46.67 -4.54
C ASN A 42 17.76 -46.91 -3.06
N LEU A 43 17.06 -45.98 -2.42
CA LEU A 43 16.36 -46.17 -1.15
C LEU A 43 14.92 -45.65 -1.31
N PRO A 44 13.90 -46.42 -0.92
CA PRO A 44 12.51 -45.96 -0.98
C PRO A 44 12.27 -45.05 0.22
N ILE A 45 12.49 -43.75 0.05
CA ILE A 45 12.21 -42.74 1.06
C ILE A 45 11.38 -41.61 0.48
N SER A 46 10.26 -41.35 1.16
CA SER A 46 9.52 -40.09 1.26
C SER A 46 8.41 -39.78 0.26
N HIS A 47 7.19 -40.19 0.64
CA HIS A 47 5.96 -39.41 0.41
C HIS A 47 5.97 -38.03 1.12
N ASN A 48 6.98 -37.71 1.94
CA ASN A 48 7.11 -36.42 2.64
C ASN A 48 7.91 -35.35 1.89
N VAL A 49 8.64 -35.70 0.82
CA VAL A 49 9.44 -34.71 0.05
C VAL A 49 8.57 -33.92 -0.93
N LEU A 50 7.48 -34.52 -1.43
CA LEU A 50 6.54 -33.89 -2.35
C LEU A 50 5.71 -32.75 -1.72
N GLY A 51 5.60 -32.72 -0.39
CA GLY A 51 4.91 -31.67 0.36
C GLY A 51 5.76 -30.43 0.65
N ILE A 52 7.10 -30.57 0.71
CA ILE A 52 8.02 -29.46 1.01
C ILE A 52 8.40 -28.72 -0.29
N THR A 53 8.54 -29.43 -1.41
CA THR A 53 8.86 -28.81 -2.70
C THR A 53 7.71 -27.98 -3.27
N SER A 54 6.45 -28.33 -2.96
CA SER A 54 5.28 -27.60 -3.46
C SER A 54 5.10 -26.25 -2.75
N SER A 55 5.27 -26.18 -1.42
CA SER A 55 5.16 -24.93 -0.67
C SER A 55 6.28 -23.95 -1.00
N ASP A 56 7.52 -24.41 -1.14
CA ASP A 56 8.65 -23.53 -1.49
C ASP A 56 8.53 -23.00 -2.92
N SER A 57 7.96 -23.78 -3.84
CA SER A 57 7.73 -23.34 -5.21
C SER A 57 6.69 -22.21 -5.32
N ARG A 58 5.66 -22.18 -4.46
CA ARG A 58 4.62 -21.12 -4.48
C ARG A 58 5.19 -19.72 -4.22
N PHE A 59 6.23 -19.61 -3.39
CA PHE A 59 6.76 -18.32 -2.97
C PHE A 59 7.94 -17.83 -3.81
N GLN A 60 8.30 -18.52 -4.90
CA GLN A 60 9.47 -18.15 -5.70
C GLN A 60 9.40 -16.75 -6.33
N LEU A 61 8.19 -16.27 -6.67
CA LEU A 61 7.99 -14.91 -7.18
C LEU A 61 7.77 -13.87 -6.08
N VAL A 62 7.66 -14.28 -4.81
CA VAL A 62 7.47 -13.33 -3.71
C VAL A 62 8.78 -12.62 -3.45
N ASN A 63 8.73 -11.29 -3.56
CA ASN A 63 9.88 -10.46 -3.26
C ASN A 63 10.28 -10.63 -1.79
N SER A 64 11.57 -10.88 -1.53
CA SER A 64 12.14 -11.05 -0.18
C SER A 64 11.91 -9.83 0.73
N LEU A 65 11.57 -8.68 0.14
CA LEU A 65 11.12 -7.48 0.85
C LEU A 65 9.94 -7.75 1.80
N TYR A 66 9.04 -8.68 1.44
CA TYR A 66 7.89 -9.07 2.26
C TYR A 66 8.17 -10.29 3.14
N GLY A 67 9.44 -10.68 3.27
CA GLY A 67 9.84 -11.78 4.14
C GLY A 67 9.50 -11.50 5.62
N PRO A 68 9.30 -12.55 6.42
CA PRO A 68 8.85 -12.42 7.81
C PRO A 68 9.79 -11.58 8.69
N GLY A 69 11.11 -11.60 8.40
CA GLY A 69 12.09 -10.77 9.10
C GLY A 69 11.90 -9.28 8.85
N THR A 70 11.64 -8.87 7.60
CA THR A 70 11.40 -7.47 7.25
C THR A 70 10.09 -6.97 7.83
N VAL A 71 9.03 -7.78 7.70
CA VAL A 71 7.71 -7.44 8.26
C VAL A 71 7.78 -7.34 9.80
N GLY A 72 8.46 -8.26 10.47
CA GLY A 72 8.68 -8.21 11.91
C GLY A 72 9.45 -6.96 12.35
N CYS A 73 10.50 -6.59 11.62
CA CYS A 73 11.25 -5.35 11.87
C CYS A 73 10.37 -4.12 11.71
N TRP A 74 9.56 -4.06 10.65
CA TRP A 74 8.63 -2.96 10.42
C TRP A 74 7.57 -2.83 11.53
N LEU A 75 7.02 -3.94 12.02
CA LEU A 75 6.10 -3.94 13.17
C LEU A 75 6.78 -3.41 14.44
N MET A 76 8.04 -3.76 14.68
CA MET A 76 8.80 -3.22 15.82
C MET A 76 9.03 -1.71 15.70
N ILE A 77 9.24 -1.18 14.49
CA ILE A 77 9.31 0.27 14.24
C ILE A 77 7.97 0.93 14.59
N ILE A 78 6.85 0.35 14.17
CA ILE A 78 5.51 0.86 14.53
C ILE A 78 5.31 0.84 16.05
N CYS A 79 5.69 -0.25 16.73
CA CYS A 79 5.64 -0.32 18.19
C CYS A 79 6.50 0.78 18.84
N SER A 80 7.71 1.03 18.33
CA SER A 80 8.57 2.14 18.79
C SER A 80 7.87 3.49 18.65
N VAL A 81 7.21 3.74 17.52
CA VAL A 81 6.45 4.98 17.29
C VAL A 81 5.28 5.12 18.28
N ILE A 82 4.50 4.05 18.47
CA ILE A 82 3.37 4.05 19.42
C ILE A 82 3.85 4.31 20.84
N ILE A 83 4.89 3.60 21.29
CA ILE A 83 5.48 3.77 22.62
C ILE A 83 6.02 5.19 22.80
N SER A 84 6.74 5.72 21.79
CA SER A 84 7.28 7.07 21.82
C SER A 84 6.19 8.13 21.93
N TRP A 85 5.03 7.94 21.29
CA TRP A 85 3.93 8.91 21.34
C TRP A 85 3.08 8.78 22.63
N THR A 86 2.96 7.56 23.15
CA THR A 86 2.12 7.27 24.32
C THR A 86 2.86 7.49 25.63
N LEU A 87 4.10 7.02 25.76
CA LEU A 87 4.84 6.98 27.03
C LEU A 87 5.86 8.10 27.21
N ASN A 88 6.37 8.72 26.14
CA ASN A 88 7.39 9.76 26.25
C ASN A 88 6.78 11.17 26.38
N PRO A 89 6.78 11.80 27.58
CA PRO A 89 6.15 13.11 27.79
C PRO A 89 6.83 14.24 27.02
N ARG A 90 8.12 14.09 26.69
CA ARG A 90 8.90 15.10 25.96
C ARG A 90 8.54 15.13 24.48
N GLN A 91 8.39 13.96 23.86
CA GLN A 91 7.98 13.86 22.46
C GLN A 91 6.48 14.08 22.23
N ARG A 92 5.66 13.93 23.28
CA ARG A 92 4.21 14.13 23.19
C ARG A 92 3.80 15.56 22.90
N LYS A 93 4.62 16.55 23.29
CA LYS A 93 4.31 17.98 23.11
C LYS A 93 4.84 18.57 21.80
N ILE A 94 5.72 17.86 21.10
CA ILE A 94 6.44 18.37 19.93
C ILE A 94 5.98 17.59 18.70
N ASP A 95 5.33 18.28 17.76
CA ASP A 95 4.90 17.72 16.47
C ASP A 95 6.08 17.65 15.48
N HIS A 96 7.10 16.87 15.85
CA HIS A 96 8.28 16.60 15.02
C HIS A 96 8.13 15.28 14.28
N ILE A 97 8.55 15.21 13.02
CA ILE A 97 8.56 13.98 12.22
C ILE A 97 9.81 13.19 12.61
N THR A 98 9.65 12.07 13.31
CA THR A 98 10.79 11.21 13.69
C THR A 98 11.18 10.30 12.52
N ASN A 99 12.45 9.89 12.47
CA ASN A 99 12.92 8.97 11.44
C ASN A 99 12.15 7.64 11.47
N ASP A 100 11.90 7.10 12.67
CA ASP A 100 11.11 5.88 12.87
C ASP A 100 9.68 6.02 12.32
N PHE A 101 9.09 7.21 12.45
CA PHE A 101 7.77 7.47 11.88
C PHE A 101 7.81 7.47 10.35
N ILE A 102 8.81 8.10 9.73
CA ILE A 102 8.99 8.03 8.28
C ILE A 102 9.18 6.57 7.84
N ALA A 103 10.06 5.82 8.50
CA ALA A 103 10.32 4.41 8.20
C ALA A 103 9.05 3.53 8.35
N SER A 104 8.18 3.85 9.32
CA SER A 104 6.91 3.15 9.47
C SER A 104 5.94 3.37 8.31
N LEU A 105 6.01 4.54 7.66
CA LEU A 105 5.14 4.93 6.54
C LEU A 105 5.72 4.53 5.17
N THR A 106 7.05 4.47 5.02
CA THR A 106 7.66 4.15 3.73
C THR A 106 7.36 2.72 3.28
N PHE A 107 7.31 1.77 4.21
CA PHE A 107 7.04 0.38 3.87
C PHE A 107 5.65 0.14 3.24
N PRO A 108 4.52 0.60 3.84
CA PRO A 108 3.21 0.49 3.19
C PRO A 108 3.10 1.34 1.91
N CYS A 109 3.80 2.48 1.82
CA CYS A 109 3.90 3.22 0.56
C CYS A 109 4.54 2.37 -0.56
N ILE A 110 5.68 1.73 -0.28
CA ILE A 110 6.35 0.85 -1.25
C ILE A 110 5.47 -0.34 -1.60
N ALA A 111 4.80 -0.95 -0.61
CA ALA A 111 3.86 -2.05 -0.83
C ALA A 111 2.71 -1.65 -1.76
N SER A 112 2.10 -0.48 -1.53
CA SER A 112 1.01 0.04 -2.35
C SER A 112 1.46 0.34 -3.79
N ALA A 113 2.66 0.91 -3.98
CA ALA A 113 3.21 1.18 -5.30
C ALA A 113 3.56 -0.13 -6.05
N HIS A 114 4.12 -1.11 -5.34
CA HIS A 114 4.42 -2.43 -5.89
C HIS A 114 3.14 -3.16 -6.30
N LEU A 115 2.10 -3.10 -5.46
CA LEU A 115 0.79 -3.67 -5.76
C LEU A 115 0.14 -2.99 -6.99
N ALA A 116 0.15 -1.67 -7.06
CA ALA A 116 -0.34 -0.93 -8.22
C ALA A 116 0.38 -1.32 -9.52
N PHE A 117 1.70 -1.53 -9.44
CA PHE A 117 2.50 -2.00 -10.56
C PHE A 117 2.12 -3.43 -10.99
N LEU A 118 1.98 -4.35 -10.02
CA LEU A 118 1.55 -5.73 -10.31
C LEU A 118 0.16 -5.79 -10.94
N LEU A 119 -0.79 -4.98 -10.44
CA LEU A 119 -2.13 -4.89 -11.01
C LEU A 119 -2.11 -4.31 -12.42
N HIS A 120 -1.29 -3.29 -12.69
CA HIS A 120 -1.16 -2.72 -14.03
C HIS A 120 -0.53 -3.70 -15.03
N GLN A 121 0.38 -4.55 -14.56
CA GLN A 121 1.00 -5.60 -15.36
C GLN A 121 0.15 -6.87 -15.48
N LEU A 122 -1.02 -6.94 -14.87
CA LEU A 122 -1.84 -8.13 -14.92
C LEU A 122 -2.66 -8.14 -16.22
N LEU A 123 -2.25 -9.01 -17.16
CA LEU A 123 -2.94 -9.20 -18.46
C LEU A 123 -4.19 -10.08 -18.31
N VAL A 124 -4.24 -10.88 -17.25
CA VAL A 124 -5.24 -11.91 -16.95
C VAL A 124 -6.09 -11.45 -15.76
N PRO A 125 -7.41 -11.72 -15.73
CA PRO A 125 -8.23 -11.35 -14.58
C PRO A 125 -7.71 -11.96 -13.27
N LEU A 126 -7.61 -11.13 -12.22
CA LEU A 126 -7.12 -11.53 -10.89
C LEU A 126 -7.80 -12.79 -10.34
N LEU A 127 -9.12 -12.93 -10.55
CA LEU A 127 -9.88 -14.09 -10.10
C LEU A 127 -9.41 -15.40 -10.77
N GLU A 128 -9.01 -15.34 -12.04
CA GLU A 128 -8.47 -16.51 -12.74
C GLU A 128 -7.08 -16.87 -12.22
N VAL A 129 -6.27 -15.87 -11.88
CA VAL A 129 -4.96 -16.07 -11.23
C VAL A 129 -5.12 -16.66 -9.82
N LEU A 130 -6.14 -16.24 -9.07
CA LEU A 130 -6.40 -16.72 -7.70
C LEU A 130 -7.07 -18.11 -7.64
N THR A 131 -7.82 -18.50 -8.67
CA THR A 131 -8.64 -19.74 -8.66
C THR A 131 -8.03 -20.86 -9.52
N SER A 132 -7.00 -20.55 -10.31
CA SER A 132 -6.37 -21.54 -11.18
C SER A 132 -5.50 -22.51 -10.38
N PRO A 133 -5.52 -23.81 -10.76
CA PRO A 133 -4.66 -24.82 -10.15
C PRO A 133 -3.23 -24.80 -10.71
N ASP A 134 -2.93 -23.89 -11.65
CA ASP A 134 -1.63 -23.82 -12.33
C ASP A 134 -0.57 -23.19 -11.42
N LEU A 135 0.61 -23.81 -11.37
CA LEU A 135 1.69 -23.41 -10.47
C LEU A 135 2.16 -21.95 -10.72
N GLU A 136 2.23 -21.53 -11.99
CA GLU A 136 2.65 -20.18 -12.36
C GLU A 136 1.66 -19.11 -11.88
N MET A 137 0.36 -19.40 -11.99
CA MET A 137 -0.68 -18.49 -11.51
C MET A 137 -0.73 -18.46 -9.97
N LEU A 138 -0.51 -19.60 -9.32
CA LEU A 138 -0.40 -19.67 -7.85
C LEU A 138 0.77 -18.84 -7.32
N GLN A 139 1.89 -18.80 -8.04
CA GLN A 139 3.04 -17.96 -7.69
C GLN A 139 2.73 -16.46 -7.87
N GLN A 140 2.01 -16.09 -8.93
CA GLN A 140 1.57 -14.71 -9.15
C GLN A 140 0.56 -14.27 -8.07
N ALA A 141 -0.38 -15.14 -7.71
CA ALA A 141 -1.30 -14.92 -6.59
C ALA A 141 -0.54 -14.63 -5.29
N ALA A 142 0.45 -15.46 -4.94
CA ALA A 142 1.27 -15.27 -3.74
C ALA A 142 2.07 -13.95 -3.78
N ALA A 143 2.55 -13.54 -4.95
CA ALA A 143 3.28 -12.28 -5.13
C ALA A 143 2.38 -11.03 -4.94
N ILE A 144 1.08 -11.14 -5.24
CA ILE A 144 0.08 -10.08 -5.01
C ILE A 144 -0.42 -10.09 -3.56
N GLU A 145 -0.62 -11.28 -2.98
CA GLU A 145 -1.09 -11.48 -1.61
C GLU A 145 -0.15 -10.84 -0.57
N ALA A 146 1.17 -10.95 -0.79
CA ALA A 146 2.17 -10.41 0.12
C ALA A 146 2.07 -8.88 0.35
N PRO A 147 2.15 -8.01 -0.69
CA PRO A 147 1.96 -6.56 -0.51
C PRO A 147 0.53 -6.19 -0.10
N LEU A 148 -0.48 -6.94 -0.53
CA LEU A 148 -1.87 -6.72 -0.14
C LEU A 148 -2.04 -6.83 1.38
N ASN A 149 -1.49 -7.88 1.99
CA ASN A 149 -1.53 -8.09 3.44
C ASN A 149 -0.87 -6.94 4.22
N ILE A 150 0.22 -6.36 3.69
CA ILE A 150 0.85 -5.17 4.29
C ILE A 150 -0.06 -3.95 4.22
N CYS A 151 -0.68 -3.70 3.06
CA CYS A 151 -1.63 -2.60 2.89
C CYS A 151 -2.85 -2.75 3.81
N GLU A 152 -3.39 -3.96 3.93
CA GLU A 152 -4.49 -4.28 4.82
C GLU A 152 -4.12 -4.04 6.29
N THR A 153 -3.02 -4.65 6.74
CA THR A 153 -2.50 -4.50 8.12
C THR A 153 -2.25 -3.03 8.44
N PHE A 154 -1.61 -2.29 7.52
CA PHE A 154 -1.34 -0.88 7.72
C PHE A 154 -2.63 -0.05 7.73
N SER A 155 -3.65 -0.39 6.95
CA SER A 155 -4.92 0.34 6.97
C SER A 155 -5.61 0.29 8.34
N MET A 156 -5.54 -0.85 9.04
CA MET A 156 -6.01 -0.98 10.42
C MET A 156 -5.15 -0.16 11.39
N LEU A 157 -3.83 -0.27 11.26
CA LEU A 157 -2.89 0.47 12.10
C LEU A 157 -2.97 1.98 11.87
N ALA A 158 -3.31 2.42 10.66
CA ALA A 158 -3.49 3.83 10.32
C ALA A 158 -4.66 4.44 11.09
N LEU A 159 -5.78 3.72 11.25
CA LEU A 159 -6.90 4.18 12.08
C LEU A 159 -6.48 4.35 13.54
N LEU A 160 -5.73 3.38 14.08
CA LEU A 160 -5.20 3.44 15.46
C LEU A 160 -4.23 4.61 15.64
N LEU A 161 -3.23 4.73 14.75
CA LEU A 161 -2.23 5.78 14.78
C LEU A 161 -2.87 7.16 14.58
N PHE A 162 -3.87 7.26 13.71
CA PHE A 162 -4.65 8.48 13.51
C PHE A 162 -5.42 8.87 14.77
N ALA A 163 -6.09 7.92 15.44
CA ALA A 163 -6.79 8.19 16.69
C ALA A 163 -5.83 8.70 17.78
N ILE A 164 -4.65 8.10 17.91
CA ILE A 164 -3.60 8.55 18.84
C ILE A 164 -3.11 9.96 18.49
N ALA A 165 -2.85 10.22 17.20
CA ALA A 165 -2.38 11.52 16.72
C ALA A 165 -3.44 12.62 16.90
N ALA A 166 -4.71 12.32 16.60
CA ALA A 166 -5.86 13.21 16.75
C ALA A 166 -6.10 13.56 18.22
N TRP A 167 -6.04 12.58 19.12
CA TRP A 167 -6.13 12.81 20.57
C TRP A 167 -5.07 13.82 21.06
N ARG A 168 -3.89 13.80 20.42
CA ARG A 168 -2.76 14.67 20.78
C ARG A 168 -2.69 15.95 19.96
N LEU A 169 -3.66 16.21 19.08
CA LEU A 169 -3.71 17.37 18.19
C LEU A 169 -2.44 17.53 17.33
N GLN A 170 -1.80 16.41 16.96
CA GLN A 170 -0.58 16.40 16.15
C GLN A 170 -0.93 16.32 14.67
N VAL A 171 -1.32 17.46 14.10
CA VAL A 171 -1.91 17.55 12.76
C VAL A 171 -0.96 17.07 11.66
N LYS A 172 0.35 17.34 11.75
CA LYS A 172 1.29 16.94 10.68
C LYS A 172 1.41 15.43 10.58
N ARG A 173 1.54 14.76 11.73
CA ARG A 173 1.58 13.30 11.83
C ARG A 173 0.27 12.67 11.39
N ALA A 174 -0.87 13.23 11.85
CA ALA A 174 -2.19 12.75 11.49
C ALA A 174 -2.45 12.81 9.96
N VAL A 175 -2.06 13.91 9.31
CA VAL A 175 -2.21 14.07 7.85
C VAL A 175 -1.36 13.04 7.10
N LEU A 176 -0.11 12.81 7.50
CA LEU A 176 0.74 11.81 6.86
C LEU A 176 0.21 10.38 7.02
N ILE A 177 -0.26 10.02 8.22
CA ILE A 177 -0.90 8.72 8.46
C ILE A 177 -2.13 8.57 7.58
N LEU A 178 -2.95 9.62 7.47
CA LEU A 178 -4.17 9.59 6.69
C LEU A 178 -3.88 9.42 5.19
N ILE A 179 -2.90 10.13 4.63
CA ILE A 179 -2.51 9.99 3.22
C ILE A 179 -2.11 8.55 2.91
N VAL A 180 -1.20 7.98 3.71
CA VAL A 180 -0.69 6.61 3.46
C VAL A 180 -1.75 5.56 3.77
N GLY A 181 -2.60 5.80 4.78
CA GLY A 181 -3.71 4.92 5.13
C GLY A 181 -4.76 4.87 4.04
N VAL A 182 -5.16 6.03 3.48
CA VAL A 182 -6.09 6.11 2.35
C VAL A 182 -5.49 5.45 1.11
N LEU A 183 -4.20 5.67 0.84
CA LEU A 183 -3.51 5.02 -0.28
C LEU A 183 -3.56 3.49 -0.15
N SER A 184 -3.25 2.96 1.04
CA SER A 184 -3.26 1.52 1.32
C SER A 184 -4.68 0.94 1.23
N TRP A 185 -5.67 1.65 1.79
CA TRP A 185 -7.08 1.27 1.72
C TRP A 185 -7.61 1.26 0.28
N ASN A 186 -7.22 2.24 -0.55
CA ASN A 186 -7.62 2.31 -1.95
C ASN A 186 -7.10 1.09 -2.74
N MET A 187 -5.85 0.68 -2.50
CA MET A 187 -5.31 -0.52 -3.16
C MET A 187 -6.08 -1.78 -2.78
N VAL A 188 -6.41 -1.97 -1.50
CA VAL A 188 -7.22 -3.13 -1.05
C VAL A 188 -8.60 -3.14 -1.73
N ASN A 189 -9.27 -1.98 -1.78
CA ASN A 189 -10.56 -1.87 -2.47
C ASN A 189 -10.46 -2.13 -3.97
N SER A 190 -9.39 -1.67 -4.63
CA SER A 190 -9.23 -1.87 -6.07
C SER A 190 -9.16 -3.36 -6.42
N VAL A 191 -8.42 -4.14 -5.61
CA VAL A 191 -8.34 -5.60 -5.72
C VAL A 191 -9.70 -6.25 -5.48
N PHE A 192 -10.42 -5.80 -4.44
CA PHE A 192 -11.74 -6.33 -4.10
C PHE A 192 -12.79 -6.03 -5.18
N PHE A 193 -12.85 -4.80 -5.68
CA PHE A 193 -13.77 -4.40 -6.73
C PHE A 193 -13.53 -5.19 -8.02
N GLU A 194 -12.26 -5.43 -8.37
CA GLU A 194 -11.94 -6.26 -9.54
C GLU A 194 -12.40 -7.72 -9.35
N SER A 195 -12.30 -8.25 -8.14
CA SER A 195 -12.78 -9.60 -7.81
C SER A 195 -14.31 -9.70 -7.92
N GLN A 196 -15.04 -8.66 -7.50
CA GLN A 196 -16.50 -8.64 -7.46
C GLN A 196 -17.13 -8.39 -8.84
N ALA A 197 -16.53 -7.49 -9.64
CA ALA A 197 -17.00 -7.20 -10.99
C ALA A 197 -17.07 -8.46 -11.88
N LYS A 198 -16.21 -9.45 -11.61
CA LYS A 198 -16.09 -10.70 -12.38
C LYS A 198 -16.84 -11.87 -11.73
N ASN A 199 -17.03 -11.88 -10.41
CA ASN A 199 -17.85 -12.90 -9.71
C ASN A 199 -19.36 -12.79 -10.03
N THR A 200 -19.83 -11.64 -10.50
CA THR A 200 -21.24 -11.50 -10.91
C THR A 200 -21.61 -12.43 -12.10
N GLU A 201 -20.62 -12.92 -12.85
CA GLU A 201 -20.82 -13.81 -14.01
C GLU A 201 -20.77 -15.31 -13.66
N ARG A 202 -20.22 -15.69 -12.49
CA ARG A 202 -20.17 -17.09 -12.03
C ARG A 202 -20.83 -17.18 -10.66
N ARG A 203 -21.97 -17.88 -10.59
CA ARG A 203 -22.86 -18.13 -9.42
C ARG A 203 -22.26 -17.87 -8.02
N PRO A 204 -23.08 -17.36 -7.08
CA PRO A 204 -22.62 -16.95 -5.75
C PRO A 204 -21.96 -18.12 -5.02
N LEU A 205 -20.63 -18.05 -4.89
CA LEU A 205 -19.89 -18.88 -3.96
C LEU A 205 -20.33 -18.45 -2.55
N SER A 206 -20.81 -19.41 -1.78
CA SER A 206 -20.96 -19.31 -0.32
C SER A 206 -19.58 -19.06 0.29
N LEU A 207 -19.21 -17.79 0.38
CA LEU A 207 -17.98 -17.31 1.01
C LEU A 207 -18.11 -17.48 2.53
N ASP A 208 -17.10 -18.15 3.07
CA ASP A 208 -16.83 -18.47 4.46
C ASP A 208 -17.12 -17.26 5.39
N GLU A 209 -17.95 -17.47 6.43
CA GLU A 209 -18.49 -16.40 7.31
C GLU A 209 -17.41 -15.59 8.04
N GLY A 210 -16.15 -16.06 8.07
CA GLY A 210 -15.05 -15.42 8.80
C GLY A 210 -14.35 -14.26 8.08
N SER A 211 -14.33 -14.22 6.74
CA SER A 211 -13.62 -13.16 5.99
C SER A 211 -14.40 -11.84 5.95
N ILE A 212 -15.74 -11.94 5.99
CA ILE A 212 -16.64 -10.79 5.82
C ILE A 212 -16.58 -9.85 7.04
N SER A 213 -16.29 -10.37 8.23
CA SER A 213 -16.26 -9.55 9.45
C SER A 213 -15.06 -8.60 9.53
N HIS A 214 -13.88 -9.01 9.05
CA HIS A 214 -12.68 -8.19 9.15
C HIS A 214 -12.72 -7.01 8.17
N GLU A 215 -13.00 -7.26 6.89
CA GLU A 215 -13.10 -6.19 5.90
C GLU A 215 -14.23 -5.19 6.23
N ALA A 216 -15.36 -5.68 6.73
CA ALA A 216 -16.47 -4.82 7.15
C ALA A 216 -16.06 -3.89 8.31
N VAL A 217 -15.26 -4.37 9.26
CA VAL A 217 -14.75 -3.55 10.37
C VAL A 217 -13.82 -2.46 9.87
N ILE A 218 -12.91 -2.77 8.93
CA ILE A 218 -12.01 -1.76 8.36
C ILE A 218 -12.81 -0.73 7.57
N ALA A 219 -13.74 -1.18 6.71
CA ALA A 219 -14.61 -0.31 5.93
C ALA A 219 -15.45 0.61 6.83
N PHE A 220 -16.04 0.06 7.88
CA PHE A 220 -16.81 0.83 8.86
C PHE A 220 -15.94 1.86 9.61
N GLY A 221 -14.72 1.49 9.97
CA GLY A 221 -13.73 2.41 10.56
C GLY A 221 -13.41 3.59 9.64
N TRP A 222 -13.18 3.34 8.35
CA TRP A 222 -12.97 4.40 7.35
C TRP A 222 -14.22 5.24 7.10
N ILE A 223 -15.41 4.64 7.08
CA ILE A 223 -16.67 5.38 6.94
C ILE A 223 -16.86 6.32 8.12
N ILE A 224 -16.67 5.84 9.36
CA ILE A 224 -16.74 6.69 10.56
C ILE A 224 -15.72 7.82 10.45
N LEU A 225 -14.48 7.51 10.08
CA LEU A 225 -13.43 8.52 9.94
C LEU A 225 -13.81 9.58 8.89
N CYS A 226 -14.31 9.16 7.72
CA CYS A 226 -14.79 10.06 6.67
C CYS A 226 -15.97 10.91 7.17
N MET A 227 -16.94 10.33 7.87
CA MET A 227 -18.08 11.05 8.46
C MET A 227 -17.65 12.06 9.53
N MET A 228 -16.59 11.79 10.28
CA MET A 228 -16.04 12.75 11.26
C MET A 228 -15.21 13.86 10.59
N LEU A 229 -14.49 13.56 9.51
CA LEU A 229 -13.65 14.54 8.81
C LEU A 229 -14.43 15.44 7.85
N LEU A 230 -15.50 14.93 7.22
CA LEU A 230 -16.34 15.66 6.28
C LEU A 230 -16.89 17.00 6.83
N PRO A 231 -17.47 17.07 8.05
CA PRO A 231 -17.94 18.34 8.59
C PRO A 231 -16.79 19.31 8.89
N ILE A 232 -15.61 18.81 9.28
CA ILE A 232 -14.43 19.64 9.51
C ILE A 232 -13.92 20.24 8.20
N ILE A 233 -13.84 19.42 7.14
CA ILE A 233 -13.44 19.87 5.80
C ILE A 233 -14.46 20.87 5.25
N LEU A 234 -15.76 20.60 5.40
CA LEU A 234 -16.83 21.52 4.98
C LEU A 234 -16.74 22.86 5.71
N LEU A 235 -16.49 22.83 7.03
CA LEU A 235 -16.32 24.05 7.83
C LEU A 235 -15.09 24.86 7.38
N ILE A 236 -13.98 24.20 7.11
CA ILE A 236 -12.77 24.86 6.58
C ILE A 236 -13.04 25.45 5.19
N ALA A 237 -13.75 24.74 4.33
CA ALA A 237 -14.13 25.23 3.00
C ALA A 237 -15.10 26.43 3.08
N LEU A 238 -16.08 26.39 3.98
CA LEU A 238 -17.02 27.49 4.23
C LEU A 238 -16.29 28.72 4.79
N THR A 239 -15.44 28.54 5.80
CA THR A 239 -14.67 29.64 6.38
C THR A 239 -13.68 30.22 5.37
N GLY A 240 -13.02 29.38 4.57
CA GLY A 240 -12.14 29.81 3.48
C GLY A 240 -12.88 30.61 2.41
N THR A 241 -14.04 30.13 1.96
CA THR A 241 -14.86 30.87 0.98
C THR A 241 -15.37 32.20 1.55
N CYS A 242 -15.80 32.24 2.81
CA CYS A 242 -16.18 33.49 3.49
C CYS A 242 -15.02 34.49 3.59
N ILE A 243 -13.80 34.04 3.91
CA ILE A 243 -12.61 34.89 3.98
C ILE A 243 -12.23 35.43 2.60
N ILE A 244 -12.29 34.60 1.56
CA ILE A 244 -12.03 35.01 0.16
C ILE A 244 -13.05 36.06 -0.30
N LEU A 245 -14.34 35.85 0.02
CA LEU A 245 -15.42 36.81 -0.26
C LEU A 245 -15.20 38.15 0.46
N TRP A 246 -14.66 38.12 1.68
CA TRP A 246 -14.32 39.31 2.47
C TRP A 246 -13.10 40.07 1.93
N LEU A 247 -12.09 39.37 1.41
CA LEU A 247 -10.79 39.97 1.04
C LEU A 247 -10.80 40.75 -0.27
N LYS A 248 -11.71 40.47 -1.21
CA LYS A 248 -11.90 41.29 -2.43
C LYS A 248 -13.13 40.80 -3.22
N PRO A 249 -14.29 41.47 -3.15
CA PRO A 249 -15.47 41.09 -3.93
C PRO A 249 -15.25 41.20 -5.45
N THR A 250 -14.26 41.98 -5.90
CA THR A 250 -13.93 42.18 -7.32
C THR A 250 -13.13 41.03 -7.95
N ALA A 251 -12.46 40.18 -7.17
CA ALA A 251 -11.71 39.02 -7.68
C ALA A 251 -12.55 37.72 -7.73
N VAL A 252 -13.71 37.71 -7.07
CA VAL A 252 -14.59 36.54 -6.96
C VAL A 252 -15.25 36.21 -8.29
N ILE A 253 -15.53 37.22 -9.13
CA ILE A 253 -16.14 37.03 -10.45
C ILE A 253 -15.16 36.34 -11.42
N SER A 254 -13.85 36.57 -11.30
CA SER A 254 -12.83 35.88 -12.11
C SER A 254 -12.36 34.55 -11.50
N ALA A 255 -12.46 34.38 -10.18
CA ALA A 255 -12.08 33.14 -9.50
C ALA A 255 -13.18 32.06 -9.52
N LEU A 256 -14.46 32.40 -9.70
CA LEU A 256 -15.52 31.41 -9.93
C LEU A 256 -15.56 30.89 -11.38
N SER A 257 -15.05 31.65 -12.36
CA SER A 257 -15.06 31.22 -13.75
C SER A 257 -14.09 30.07 -14.01
N THR A 258 -12.99 29.99 -13.24
CA THR A 258 -11.95 28.96 -13.40
C THR A 258 -12.40 27.57 -12.95
N PRO A 259 -12.96 27.35 -11.74
CA PRO A 259 -13.43 26.02 -11.33
C PRO A 259 -14.64 25.58 -12.14
N VAL A 260 -15.52 26.50 -12.58
CA VAL A 260 -16.64 26.16 -13.47
C VAL A 260 -16.12 25.78 -14.86
N ALA A 261 -15.15 26.51 -15.42
CA ALA A 261 -14.51 26.16 -16.69
C ALA A 261 -13.74 24.84 -16.61
N VAL A 262 -13.07 24.55 -15.48
CA VAL A 262 -12.38 23.27 -15.24
C VAL A 262 -13.38 22.14 -15.07
N LEU A 263 -14.51 22.35 -14.39
CA LEU A 263 -15.58 21.36 -14.26
C LEU A 263 -16.23 21.06 -15.62
N VAL A 264 -16.50 22.09 -16.42
CA VAL A 264 -17.03 21.94 -17.79
C VAL A 264 -16.01 21.26 -18.69
N ALA A 265 -14.73 21.64 -18.64
CA ALA A 265 -13.67 20.96 -19.39
C ALA A 265 -13.51 19.51 -18.94
N PHE A 266 -13.61 19.22 -17.64
CA PHE A 266 -13.57 17.87 -17.11
C PHE A 266 -14.77 17.05 -17.60
N LEU A 267 -15.99 17.59 -17.57
CA LEU A 267 -17.21 16.94 -18.08
C LEU A 267 -17.18 16.68 -19.59
N VAL A 268 -16.60 17.61 -20.36
CA VAL A 268 -16.41 17.44 -21.82
C VAL A 268 -15.33 16.40 -22.11
N THR A 269 -14.21 16.41 -21.38
CA THR A 269 -13.09 15.47 -21.59
C THR A 269 -13.42 14.05 -21.09
N SER A 270 -14.25 13.92 -20.05
CA SER A 270 -14.73 12.63 -19.55
C SER A 270 -15.87 12.05 -20.39
N GLY A 271 -16.24 12.70 -21.51
CA GLY A 271 -17.23 12.19 -22.46
C GLY A 271 -18.67 12.19 -21.94
N LEU A 272 -18.92 12.73 -20.75
CA LEU A 272 -20.26 12.78 -20.15
C LEU A 272 -21.21 13.74 -20.90
N LEU A 273 -20.63 14.67 -21.66
CA LEU A 273 -21.32 15.65 -22.50
C LEU A 273 -21.08 15.42 -24.00
N ALA A 274 -20.44 14.31 -24.38
CA ALA A 274 -20.33 13.93 -25.79
C ALA A 274 -21.69 13.37 -26.22
N ASP A 275 -22.44 14.20 -26.95
CA ASP A 275 -23.67 13.87 -27.69
C ASP A 275 -23.36 12.96 -28.89
N GLU A 276 -22.62 11.89 -28.66
CA GLU A 276 -22.36 10.84 -29.64
C GLU A 276 -23.04 9.58 -29.10
N GLY A 277 -24.24 9.34 -29.63
CA GLY A 277 -25.01 8.12 -29.35
C GLY A 277 -24.17 6.86 -29.59
N PRO A 278 -24.57 5.72 -29.01
CA PRO A 278 -23.77 4.51 -29.02
C PRO A 278 -23.60 3.97 -30.44
N ILE A 279 -22.46 4.25 -31.06
CA ILE A 279 -22.02 3.54 -32.27
C ILE A 279 -21.52 2.18 -31.80
N PHE A 280 -22.41 1.19 -31.93
CA PHE A 280 -22.14 -0.24 -31.83
C PHE A 280 -21.04 -0.61 -32.84
N THR A 281 -19.78 -0.53 -32.41
CA THR A 281 -18.65 -1.11 -33.14
C THR A 281 -18.57 -2.58 -32.77
N SER A 282 -19.32 -3.37 -33.53
CA SER A 282 -19.20 -4.83 -33.57
C SER A 282 -17.75 -5.23 -33.86
N ARG A 283 -17.02 -5.68 -32.84
CA ARG A 283 -15.80 -6.46 -33.07
C ARG A 283 -16.19 -7.90 -33.42
N PRO A 284 -15.60 -8.49 -34.46
CA PRO A 284 -15.94 -9.83 -34.90
C PRO A 284 -15.53 -10.85 -33.83
N PHE A 285 -16.52 -11.65 -33.44
CA PHE A 285 -16.42 -12.84 -32.62
C PHE A 285 -15.41 -13.81 -33.26
N PHE A 286 -14.23 -13.94 -32.64
CA PHE A 286 -13.25 -14.94 -33.01
C PHE A 286 -13.76 -16.30 -32.51
N ILE A 287 -14.19 -17.15 -33.44
CA ILE A 287 -14.52 -18.55 -33.17
C ILE A 287 -13.19 -19.31 -32.98
N PRO A 288 -12.87 -19.86 -31.81
CA PRO A 288 -11.80 -20.84 -31.72
C PRO A 288 -12.25 -22.10 -32.46
N ARG A 289 -11.58 -22.38 -33.59
CA ARG A 289 -11.70 -23.67 -34.29
C ARG A 289 -11.13 -24.75 -33.37
N THR A 290 -12.00 -25.46 -32.66
CA THR A 290 -11.69 -26.74 -32.04
C THR A 290 -11.47 -27.76 -33.16
N GLY A 291 -10.23 -27.86 -33.64
CA GLY A 291 -9.75 -28.94 -34.49
C GLY A 291 -9.35 -30.15 -33.65
N VAL A 292 -10.31 -30.74 -32.92
CA VAL A 292 -10.16 -32.09 -32.39
C VAL A 292 -10.91 -33.01 -33.35
N SER A 293 -10.19 -33.56 -34.33
CA SER A 293 -10.70 -34.70 -35.10
C SER A 293 -9.95 -35.95 -34.66
N MET A 294 -10.71 -36.86 -34.05
CA MET A 294 -10.34 -38.25 -33.85
C MET A 294 -9.77 -38.86 -35.13
N GLN A 295 -8.62 -39.52 -35.02
CA GLN A 295 -8.34 -40.74 -35.78
C GLN A 295 -7.63 -41.73 -34.85
N ALA A 296 -8.45 -42.42 -34.05
CA ALA A 296 -8.22 -43.79 -33.65
C ALA A 296 -9.25 -44.65 -34.38
N LEU A 297 -8.87 -45.90 -34.70
CA LEU A 297 -9.58 -46.93 -35.47
C LEU A 297 -9.52 -46.81 -37.00
N THR A 298 -8.53 -47.46 -37.63
CA THR A 298 -8.74 -48.78 -38.28
C THR A 298 -7.44 -49.31 -38.88
N LYS A 299 -7.15 -50.58 -38.54
CA LYS A 299 -6.09 -51.50 -39.00
C LYS A 299 -4.68 -51.34 -38.44
#